data_AF-A0A9X2ZC77-F1
#
_entry.id   AF-A0A9X2ZC77-F1
#
_cell.length_a   1.000
_cell.length_b   1.000
_cell.length_c   1.000
_cell.angle_alpha   90.00
_cell.angle_beta   90.00
_cell.angle_gamma   90.00
#
_symmetry.space_group_name_H-M   'P 1'
#
loop_
_entity.id
_entity.type
_entity.pdbx_description
1 polymer ?
#
loop_
_entity_poly.entity_id
_entity_poly.type
_entity_poly.pdbx_seq_one_letter_code
_entity_poly.pdbx_strand_id
1 'polypeptide(L)'
;MPRRRYELTDEQYERIEPLLPEVEGRGCPYNDHREVINGIFWILRSGAPWRDMPERYGNWKTVYDRFRRWAEDGTLESIVRHLQGELDAEGRIDWSQFNVDSTIVQAARAAAGGPLGIKKGIEPGETRE
;
A
#
# COMPACT_ATOMS: atom_id res chain seq x y z
N MET A 1 17.30 -19.95 -8.52
CA MET A 1 16.92 -18.98 -9.57
C MET A 1 17.72 -17.71 -9.32
N PRO A 2 18.28 -17.02 -10.34
CA PRO A 2 18.97 -15.76 -10.13
C PRO A 2 18.00 -14.70 -9.61
N ARG A 3 18.39 -14.02 -8.52
CA ARG A 3 17.60 -12.97 -7.87
C ARG A 3 17.33 -11.82 -8.83
N ARG A 4 16.06 -11.40 -8.96
CA ARG A 4 15.69 -10.24 -9.78
C ARG A 4 15.89 -8.94 -9.00
N ARG A 5 16.04 -7.82 -9.73
CA ARG A 5 16.40 -6.48 -9.19
C ARG A 5 15.61 -6.02 -7.96
N TYR A 6 14.35 -6.43 -7.83
CA TYR A 6 13.42 -5.94 -6.81
C TYR A 6 12.99 -7.02 -5.80
N GLU A 7 13.61 -8.20 -5.85
CA GLU A 7 13.30 -9.31 -4.95
C GLU A 7 14.22 -9.33 -3.74
N LEU A 8 13.65 -9.74 -2.61
CA LEU A 8 14.40 -10.00 -1.40
C LEU A 8 15.33 -11.20 -1.57
N THR A 9 16.52 -11.07 -0.99
CA THR A 9 17.38 -12.23 -0.70
C THR A 9 16.71 -13.14 0.33
N ASP A 10 17.15 -14.40 0.40
CA ASP A 10 16.69 -15.34 1.42
C ASP A 10 16.93 -14.77 2.83
N GLU A 11 18.14 -14.29 3.10
CA GLU A 11 18.53 -13.67 4.39
C GLU A 11 17.64 -12.47 4.75
N GLN A 12 17.28 -11.62 3.80
CA GLN A 12 16.38 -10.50 4.06
C GLN A 12 14.95 -10.96 4.34
N TYR A 13 14.51 -12.02 3.65
CA TYR A 13 13.19 -12.58 3.86
C TYR A 13 13.07 -13.26 5.23
N GLU A 14 14.09 -14.00 5.65
CA GLU A 14 14.14 -14.65 6.97
C GLU A 14 14.03 -13.67 8.14
N ARG A 15 14.54 -12.43 7.98
CA ARG A 15 14.38 -11.38 9.00
C ARG A 15 12.95 -10.87 9.14
N ILE A 16 12.19 -10.85 8.06
CA ILE A 16 10.84 -10.27 8.06
C ILE A 16 9.74 -11.33 8.21
N GLU A 17 9.99 -12.57 7.80
CA GLU A 17 9.02 -13.66 7.81
C GLU A 17 8.35 -13.86 9.19
N PRO A 18 9.07 -13.82 10.33
CA PRO A 18 8.47 -13.99 11.65
C PRO A 18 7.50 -12.87 12.05
N LEU A 19 7.55 -11.73 11.37
CA LEU A 19 6.71 -10.56 11.64
C LEU A 19 5.44 -10.55 10.78
N LEU A 20 5.33 -11.47 9.81
CA LEU A 20 4.16 -11.58 8.97
C LEU A 20 3.05 -12.32 9.71
N PRO A 21 1.79 -11.87 9.58
CA PRO A 21 0.69 -12.48 10.29
C PRO A 21 0.52 -13.93 9.85
N GLU A 22 0.17 -14.81 10.78
CA GLU A 22 -0.10 -16.20 10.46
C GLU A 22 -1.20 -16.31 9.38
N VAL A 23 -1.07 -17.35 8.56
CA VAL A 23 -2.04 -17.69 7.53
C VAL A 23 -3.29 -18.28 8.20
N GLU A 24 -4.14 -17.42 8.76
CA GLU A 24 -5.42 -17.86 9.34
C GLU A 24 -6.51 -17.95 8.27
N GLY A 25 -6.91 -19.17 7.89
CA GLY A 25 -8.07 -19.39 7.03
C GLY A 25 -8.32 -20.86 6.67
N ARG A 26 -9.51 -21.38 6.97
CA ARG A 26 -10.00 -22.64 6.40
C ARG A 26 -10.56 -22.35 4.99
N GLY A 27 -9.89 -22.84 3.95
CA GLY A 27 -10.53 -23.05 2.64
C GLY A 27 -9.80 -22.54 1.40
N CYS A 28 -8.77 -21.71 1.51
CA CYS A 28 -7.93 -21.34 0.38
C CYS A 28 -6.49 -21.11 0.86
N PRO A 29 -5.48 -21.85 0.38
CA PRO A 29 -4.10 -21.58 0.75
C PRO A 29 -3.78 -20.14 0.35
N TYR A 30 -3.26 -19.35 1.30
CA TYR A 30 -2.75 -18.03 0.96
C TYR A 30 -1.68 -18.16 -0.11
N ASN A 31 -1.60 -17.19 -1.03
CA ASN A 31 -0.41 -17.01 -1.85
C ASN A 31 0.80 -16.90 -0.91
N ASP A 32 1.92 -17.47 -1.33
CA ASP A 32 3.18 -17.42 -0.59
C ASP A 32 3.48 -15.97 -0.18
N HIS A 33 3.69 -15.75 1.11
CA HIS A 33 4.03 -14.44 1.67
C HIS A 33 5.25 -13.83 0.98
N ARG A 34 6.18 -14.67 0.56
CA ARG A 34 7.36 -14.23 -0.20
C ARG A 34 6.99 -13.67 -1.56
N GLU A 35 6.09 -14.30 -2.30
CA GLU A 35 5.63 -13.80 -3.59
C GLU A 35 4.88 -12.48 -3.44
N VAL A 36 4.00 -12.40 -2.43
CA VAL A 36 3.25 -11.18 -2.11
C VAL A 36 4.21 -10.03 -1.79
N ILE A 37 5.15 -10.23 -0.85
CA ILE A 37 6.10 -9.17 -0.47
C ILE A 37 6.97 -8.75 -1.64
N ASN A 38 7.46 -9.70 -2.44
CA ASN A 38 8.24 -9.36 -3.63
C ASN A 38 7.39 -8.57 -4.65
N GLY A 39 6.09 -8.88 -4.78
CA GLY A 39 5.15 -8.10 -5.59
C GLY A 39 4.98 -6.68 -5.07
N ILE A 40 4.79 -6.51 -3.76
CA ILE A 40 4.72 -5.20 -3.10
C ILE A 40 6.01 -4.42 -3.36
N PHE A 41 7.18 -5.01 -3.11
CA PHE A 41 8.46 -4.34 -3.34
C PHE A 41 8.74 -4.01 -4.80
N TRP A 42 8.28 -4.85 -5.72
CA TRP A 42 8.34 -4.54 -7.14
C TRP A 42 7.56 -3.27 -7.45
N ILE A 43 6.32 -3.15 -6.94
CA ILE A 43 5.50 -1.94 -7.12
C ILE A 43 6.14 -0.72 -6.44
N LEU A 44 6.51 -0.83 -5.16
CA LEU A 44 7.07 0.30 -4.40
C LEU A 44 8.39 0.82 -4.99
N ARG A 45 9.23 -0.05 -5.57
CA ARG A 45 10.51 0.34 -6.17
C ARG A 45 10.40 0.79 -7.62
N SER A 46 9.41 0.31 -8.37
CA SER A 46 9.23 0.68 -9.78
C SER A 46 8.30 1.89 -9.97
N GLY A 47 7.37 2.11 -9.04
CA GLY A 47 6.30 3.10 -9.18
C GLY A 47 5.27 2.73 -10.27
N ALA A 48 5.31 1.51 -10.80
CA ALA A 48 4.40 1.08 -11.84
C ALA A 48 2.96 0.92 -11.30
N PRO A 49 1.93 1.06 -12.16
CA PRO A 49 0.57 0.73 -11.80
C PRO A 49 0.46 -0.71 -11.30
N TRP A 50 -0.37 -0.95 -10.28
CA TRP A 50 -0.62 -2.30 -9.74
C TRP A 50 -1.01 -3.33 -10.81
N ARG A 51 -1.76 -2.91 -11.83
CA ARG A 51 -2.19 -3.77 -12.94
C ARG A 51 -1.04 -4.26 -13.83
N ASP A 52 0.10 -3.56 -13.80
CA ASP A 52 1.29 -3.92 -14.57
C ASP A 52 2.23 -4.81 -13.75
N MET A 53 1.84 -5.18 -12.53
CA MET A 53 2.61 -6.10 -11.69
C MET A 53 2.79 -7.44 -12.42
N PRO A 54 4.02 -7.97 -12.50
CA PRO A 54 4.26 -9.24 -13.15
C PRO A 54 3.49 -10.40 -12.50
N GLU A 55 2.85 -11.23 -13.33
CA GLU A 55 1.99 -12.36 -12.90
C GLU A 55 2.70 -13.38 -12.00
N ARG A 56 4.03 -13.44 -12.05
CA ARG A 56 4.87 -14.27 -11.17
C ARG A 56 4.73 -13.98 -9.67
N TYR A 57 4.18 -12.81 -9.30
CA TYR A 57 3.90 -12.46 -7.91
C TYR A 57 2.45 -12.75 -7.52
N GLY A 58 1.70 -13.42 -8.40
CA GLY A 58 0.28 -13.69 -8.25
C GLY A 58 -0.61 -12.57 -8.79
N ASN A 59 -1.90 -12.67 -8.49
CA ASN A 59 -2.90 -11.70 -8.93
C ASN A 59 -2.67 -10.34 -8.24
N TRP A 60 -2.50 -9.28 -9.03
CA TRP A 60 -2.26 -7.93 -8.52
C TRP A 60 -3.31 -7.45 -7.51
N LYS A 61 -4.58 -7.86 -7.68
CA LYS A 61 -5.64 -7.46 -6.75
C LYS A 61 -5.42 -8.10 -5.38
N THR A 62 -5.03 -9.36 -5.34
CA THR A 62 -4.69 -10.07 -4.10
C THR A 62 -3.50 -9.43 -3.42
N VAL A 63 -2.44 -9.09 -4.16
CA VAL A 63 -1.25 -8.43 -3.59
C VAL A 63 -1.60 -7.03 -3.07
N TYR A 64 -2.42 -6.27 -3.80
CA TYR A 64 -2.89 -4.96 -3.37
C TYR A 64 -3.76 -5.02 -2.11
N ASP A 65 -4.76 -5.91 -2.08
CA ASP A 65 -5.64 -6.06 -0.92
C ASP A 65 -4.84 -6.44 0.33
N ARG A 66 -3.77 -7.22 0.14
CA ARG A 66 -2.85 -7.62 1.19
C ARG A 66 -1.96 -6.49 1.67
N PHE A 67 -1.39 -5.73 0.75
CA PHE A 67 -0.66 -4.50 1.05
C PHE A 67 -1.53 -3.53 1.86
N ARG A 68 -2.77 -3.29 1.42
CA ARG A 68 -3.73 -2.43 2.13
C ARG A 68 -3.97 -2.96 3.54
N ARG A 69 -4.32 -4.25 3.68
CA ARG A 69 -4.60 -4.85 4.99
C ARG A 69 -3.40 -4.71 5.94
N TRP A 70 -2.20 -5.03 5.47
CA TRP A 70 -0.97 -4.93 6.26
C TRP A 70 -0.55 -3.50 6.60
N ALA A 71 -0.94 -2.53 5.77
CA ALA A 71 -0.77 -1.12 6.10
C ALA A 71 -1.78 -0.67 7.17
N GLU A 72 -3.03 -1.14 7.09
CA GLU A 72 -4.11 -0.77 8.01
C GLU A 72 -3.99 -1.45 9.38
N ASP A 73 -3.57 -2.71 9.42
CA ASP A 73 -3.40 -3.48 10.67
C ASP A 73 -2.04 -3.25 11.37
N GLY A 74 -1.16 -2.43 10.78
CA GLY A 74 0.14 -2.09 11.35
C GLY A 74 1.24 -3.13 11.11
N THR A 75 0.98 -4.22 10.37
CA THR A 75 2.01 -5.21 10.01
C THR A 75 3.23 -4.56 9.37
N LEU A 76 3.04 -3.69 8.36
CA LEU A 76 4.15 -3.02 7.68
C LEU A 76 4.92 -2.09 8.62
N GLU A 77 4.22 -1.42 9.53
CA GLU A 77 4.84 -0.57 10.53
C GLU A 77 5.69 -1.38 11.52
N SER A 78 5.18 -2.54 11.97
CA SER A 78 5.91 -3.48 12.83
C SER A 78 7.22 -3.94 12.18
N ILE A 79 7.18 -4.29 10.88
CA ILE A 79 8.37 -4.67 10.11
C ILE A 79 9.39 -3.52 10.08
N VAL A 80 8.95 -2.30 9.77
CA VAL A 80 9.84 -1.14 9.71
C VAL A 80 10.47 -0.87 11.08
N ARG A 81 9.68 -0.87 12.15
CA ARG A 81 10.16 -0.65 13.53
C ARG A 81 11.17 -1.72 13.95
N HIS A 82 10.92 -2.98 13.61
CA HIS A 82 11.85 -4.07 13.90
C HIS A 82 13.20 -3.87 13.21
N LEU A 83 13.18 -3.60 11.89
CA LEU A 83 14.40 -3.37 11.12
C LEU A 83 15.14 -2.10 11.57
N GLN A 84 14.42 -1.05 11.97
CA GLN A 84 15.02 0.14 12.58
C GLN A 84 15.70 -0.20 13.92
N GLY A 85 15.07 -1.03 14.76
CA GLY A 85 15.66 -1.50 16.00
C GLY A 85 16.96 -2.30 15.80
N GLU A 86 17.02 -3.18 14.79
CA GLU A 86 18.26 -3.88 14.44
C GLU A 86 19.36 -2.89 14.03
N LEU A 87 19.06 -1.95 13.15
CA LEU A 87 20.04 -0.96 12.68
C LEU A 87 20.47 0.02 13.78
N ASP A 88 19.57 0.37 14.70
CA ASP A 88 19.89 1.20 15.86
C ASP A 88 20.83 0.48 16.83
N ALA A 89 20.60 -0.80 17.10
CA ALA A 89 21.49 -1.63 17.90
C ALA A 89 22.89 -1.78 17.27
N GLU A 90 22.97 -1.76 15.93
CA GLU A 90 24.23 -1.72 15.18
C GLU A 90 24.88 -0.31 15.13
N GLY A 91 24.24 0.72 15.70
CA GLY A 91 24.72 2.11 15.67
C GLY A 91 24.67 2.74 14.27
N ARG A 92 23.80 2.23 13.39
CA ARG A 92 23.69 2.64 11.97
C ARG A 92 22.61 3.67 11.70
N ILE A 93 21.81 4.02 12.70
CA ILE A 93 20.81 5.09 12.62
C ILE A 93 21.31 6.30 13.41
N ASP A 94 21.40 7.46 12.74
CA ASP A 94 21.58 8.74 13.40
C ASP A 94 20.23 9.43 13.60
N TRP A 95 19.69 9.32 14.82
CA TRP A 95 18.41 9.93 15.19
C TRP A 95 18.45 11.46 15.33
N SER A 96 19.62 12.09 15.18
CA SER A 96 19.69 13.55 15.10
C SER A 96 19.37 14.08 13.70
N GLN A 97 19.36 13.21 12.68
CA GLN A 97 19.10 13.56 11.29
C GLN A 97 17.71 13.06 10.84
N PHE A 98 16.89 13.97 10.35
CA PHE A 98 15.57 13.65 9.78
C PHE A 98 15.48 14.20 8.36
N ASN A 99 15.15 13.33 7.41
CA ASN A 99 14.85 13.71 6.02
C ASN A 99 13.34 13.69 5.84
N VAL A 100 12.75 14.83 5.49
CA VAL A 100 11.32 14.96 5.20
C VAL A 100 11.18 15.20 3.70
N ASP A 101 10.59 14.25 2.99
CA ASP A 101 10.14 14.46 1.62
C ASP A 101 8.65 14.84 1.63
N SER A 102 8.26 15.71 0.70
CA SER A 102 6.85 16.03 0.47
C SER A 102 6.57 15.98 -1.03
N THR A 103 5.40 15.44 -1.38
CA THR A 103 4.92 15.44 -2.77
C THR A 103 3.69 16.34 -2.85
N ILE A 104 3.75 17.37 -3.68
CA ILE A 104 2.61 18.26 -3.95
C ILE A 104 1.96 17.79 -5.26
N VAL A 105 0.74 17.29 -5.18
CA VAL A 105 -0.09 17.01 -6.38
C VAL A 105 -1.04 18.18 -6.56
N GLN A 106 -0.84 18.95 -7.64
CA GLN A 106 -1.76 20.03 -7.99
C GLN A 106 -3.11 19.43 -8.41
N ALA A 107 -4.20 19.90 -7.80
CA ALA A 107 -5.54 19.48 -8.19
C ALA A 107 -5.84 19.89 -9.64
N ALA A 108 -6.45 18.99 -10.41
CA ALA A 108 -6.94 19.31 -11.75
C ALA A 108 -8.01 20.41 -11.67
N ARG A 109 -8.07 21.30 -12.67
CA ARG A 109 -9.06 22.39 -12.75
C ARG A 109 -10.51 21.91 -12.59
N ALA A 110 -10.81 20.67 -12.99
CA ALA A 110 -12.12 20.04 -12.88
C ALA A 110 -12.48 19.54 -11.46
N ALA A 111 -11.54 19.53 -10.51
CA ALA A 111 -11.78 19.15 -9.12
C ALA A 111 -12.41 20.29 -8.28
N ALA A 112 -12.37 21.53 -8.78
CA ALA A 112 -13.15 22.62 -8.23
C ALA A 112 -14.61 22.40 -8.62
N GLY A 113 -15.38 21.74 -7.74
CA GLY A 113 -16.81 21.51 -7.95
C GLY A 113 -17.52 22.80 -8.38
N GLY A 114 -18.35 22.70 -9.42
CA GLY A 114 -19.21 23.81 -9.84
C GLY A 114 -20.21 24.18 -8.73
N PRO A 115 -20.71 25.43 -8.70
CA PRO A 115 -21.66 25.85 -7.68
C PRO A 115 -22.87 24.89 -7.67
N LEU A 116 -23.21 24.34 -6.50
CA LEU A 116 -24.46 23.62 -6.29
C LEU A 116 -25.59 24.63 -6.51
N GLY A 117 -26.25 24.55 -7.67
CA GLY A 117 -27.40 25.37 -7.99
C GLY A 117 -28.48 25.18 -6.93
N ILE A 118 -28.87 26.27 -6.26
CA ILE A 118 -30.02 26.27 -5.36
C ILE A 118 -31.24 25.90 -6.21
N LYS A 119 -31.88 24.76 -5.91
CA LYS A 119 -33.13 24.37 -6.55
C LYS A 119 -34.20 25.38 -6.16
N LYS A 120 -34.61 26.23 -7.11
CA LYS A 120 -35.73 27.16 -6.94
C LYS A 120 -37.00 26.31 -6.70
N GLY A 121 -37.69 26.58 -5.59
CA GLY A 121 -38.88 25.85 -5.16
C GLY A 121 -39.96 25.81 -6.25
N ILE A 122 -40.67 24.69 -6.30
CA ILE A 122 -41.87 24.52 -7.14
C ILE A 122 -42.99 25.33 -6.46
N GLU A 123 -43.47 26.37 -7.12
CA GLU A 123 -44.68 27.10 -6.71
C GLU A 123 -45.92 26.21 -6.91
N PRO A 124 -46.86 26.12 -5.94
CA PRO A 124 -48.06 25.30 -6.09
C PRO A 124 -48.99 25.89 -7.15
N GLY A 125 -49.47 25.05 -8.06
CA GLY A 125 -50.37 25.44 -9.14
C GLY A 125 -51.71 25.99 -8.63
N GLU A 126 -52.13 27.12 -9.19
CA GLU A 126 -53.50 27.61 -9.14
C GLU A 126 -54.44 26.60 -9.83
N THR A 127 -55.35 26.01 -9.05
CA THR A 127 -56.55 25.37 -9.59
C THR A 127 -57.55 26.47 -9.95
N ARG A 128 -57.86 26.59 -11.24
CA ARG A 128 -58.98 27.40 -11.74
C ARG A 128 -60.29 26.66 -11.54
N GLU A 129 -61.28 27.34 -10.96
CA GLU A 129 -62.72 27.23 -11.27
C GLU A 129 -63.28 28.62 -11.52
#